data_AF-A0A9E0K4W8-F1
#
_entry.id   AF-A0A9E0K4W8-F1
#
_cell.length_a   1.000
_cell.length_b   1.000
_cell.length_c   1.000
_cell.angle_alpha   90.00
_cell.angle_beta   90.00
_cell.angle_gamma   90.00
#
_symmetry.space_group_name_H-M   'P 1'
#
loop_
_entity.id
_entity.type
_entity.pdbx_description
1 polymer ?
#
loop_
_entity_poly.entity_id
_entity_poly.type
_entity_poly.pdbx_seq_one_letter_code
_entity_poly.pdbx_strand_id
1 'polypeptide(L)'
;MKRGFFILLLIVSFISPGCGQSKEAVNEYQLIPYPNGLTPQKGSFKLTNGLPVVVQCPEAQCVADSFITRLKQCALMNLKVETKGTPGQPAIYFQKQEGLHKEGYKLSVSNKQITVKASTANGFFYAVQTLYQLLPPAIYKRDATPGLTWSIPAVEIEDEPRFAYRGLMLDVCRHFSPVGYIYRFIDMLAYHKMNVFHWHLTDDQGWRIEIKKYPKLIEIGSKRPETLIGYYFENYPQLFDGKEHQGYYTQEQIKEIVAYAASKHITVIPEIEMPGHALAALASYPELSCRPDTTYGVSTKWGIFNEVFCPK
;
A
#
# COMPACT_ATOMS: atom_id res chain seq x y z
N MET A 1 30.46 46.19 69.40
CA MET A 1 30.71 44.80 68.99
C MET A 1 29.49 44.26 68.25
N LYS A 2 29.72 43.81 67.00
CA LYS A 2 29.03 42.77 66.19
C LYS A 2 27.55 42.46 66.55
N ARG A 3 26.57 42.85 65.72
CA ARG A 3 26.09 42.24 64.44
C ARG A 3 25.00 41.18 64.67
N GLY A 4 23.83 41.39 64.03
CA GLY A 4 22.82 40.35 63.83
C GLY A 4 21.44 40.89 63.40
N PHE A 5 21.34 41.55 62.23
CA PHE A 5 20.04 41.90 61.63
C PHE A 5 19.56 40.71 60.77
N PHE A 6 18.43 40.11 61.15
CA PHE A 6 17.67 39.18 60.33
C PHE A 6 16.83 39.99 59.33
N ILE A 7 17.14 39.91 58.03
CA ILE A 7 16.27 40.39 56.97
C ILE A 7 15.81 39.15 56.19
N LEU A 8 14.53 38.83 56.36
CA LEU A 8 13.81 37.79 55.64
C LEU A 8 13.55 38.29 54.20
N LEU A 9 14.28 37.76 53.22
CA LEU A 9 14.08 38.07 51.81
C LEU A 9 12.91 37.22 51.28
N LEU A 10 11.74 37.85 51.09
CA LEU A 10 10.59 37.27 50.41
C LEU A 10 10.87 37.26 48.90
N ILE A 11 11.24 36.10 48.34
CA ILE A 11 11.32 35.88 46.90
C ILE A 11 9.89 35.69 46.38
N VAL A 12 9.32 36.74 45.79
CA VAL A 12 8.09 36.63 45.01
C VAL A 12 8.46 36.06 43.64
N SER A 13 8.29 34.76 43.47
CA SER A 13 8.37 34.10 42.17
C SER A 13 7.22 34.60 41.29
N PHE A 14 7.54 35.38 40.26
CA PHE A 14 6.65 35.65 39.13
C PHE A 14 6.42 34.34 38.36
N ILE A 15 5.38 33.60 38.73
CA ILE A 15 4.85 32.52 37.92
C ILE A 15 4.15 33.17 36.74
N SER A 16 4.89 33.36 35.66
CA SER A 16 4.28 33.61 34.35
C SER A 16 3.46 32.36 34.02
N PRO A 17 2.16 32.44 33.71
CA PRO A 17 1.44 31.30 33.19
C PRO A 17 2.08 30.95 31.86
N GLY A 18 2.91 29.90 31.87
CA GLY A 18 3.45 29.29 30.66
C GLY A 18 2.25 28.92 29.80
N CYS A 19 2.03 29.71 28.76
CA CYS A 19 1.11 29.38 27.70
C CYS A 19 1.56 28.02 27.19
N GLY A 20 0.79 26.98 27.51
CA GLY A 20 1.03 25.63 27.02
C GLY A 20 0.86 25.66 25.52
N GLN A 21 1.93 25.99 24.79
CA GLN A 21 2.08 25.54 23.42
C GLN A 21 2.03 24.03 23.52
N SER A 22 0.86 23.46 23.20
CA SER A 22 0.77 22.07 22.78
C SER A 22 1.94 21.86 21.84
N LYS A 23 2.86 20.94 22.16
CA LYS A 23 3.90 20.51 21.23
C LYS A 23 3.15 20.13 19.95
N GLU A 24 3.15 21.04 18.96
CA GLU A 24 2.71 20.68 17.63
C GLU A 24 3.63 19.52 17.26
N ALA A 25 3.04 18.37 16.92
CA ALA A 25 3.81 17.35 16.23
C ALA A 25 4.32 18.05 14.97
N VAL A 26 5.62 18.38 14.96
CA VAL A 26 6.30 18.84 13.76
C VAL A 26 6.27 17.64 12.83
N ASN A 27 5.21 17.52 12.05
CA ASN A 27 5.22 16.63 10.89
C ASN A 27 6.16 17.32 9.89
N GLU A 28 7.43 16.92 9.92
CA GLU A 28 8.37 17.22 8.85
C GLU A 28 7.86 16.60 7.55
N TYR A 29 8.22 17.19 6.41
CA TYR A 29 7.84 16.69 5.09
C TYR A 29 8.65 15.45 4.70
N GLN A 30 8.51 14.36 5.45
CA GLN A 30 9.18 13.08 5.24
C GLN A 30 8.38 12.22 4.27
N LEU A 31 8.33 12.66 3.01
CA LEU A 31 7.55 12.02 1.96
C LEU A 31 8.39 11.02 1.17
N ILE A 32 7.84 9.82 0.95
CA ILE A 32 8.42 8.77 0.10
C ILE A 32 7.31 8.20 -0.80
N PRO A 33 7.42 8.30 -2.13
CA PRO A 33 8.44 9.03 -2.89
C PRO A 33 8.39 10.54 -2.63
N TYR A 34 9.54 11.21 -2.74
CA TYR A 34 9.62 12.66 -2.63
C TYR A 34 8.95 13.31 -3.85
N PRO A 35 8.05 14.29 -3.67
CA PRO A 35 7.36 14.94 -4.79
C PRO A 35 8.31 15.76 -5.66
N ASN A 36 7.96 15.96 -6.93
CA ASN A 36 8.76 16.76 -7.86
C ASN A 36 8.92 18.22 -7.41
N GLY A 37 7.89 18.80 -6.78
CA GLY A 37 7.91 20.14 -6.21
C GLY A 37 7.23 20.18 -4.85
N LEU A 38 7.91 20.78 -3.87
CA LEU A 38 7.38 21.00 -2.52
C LEU A 38 7.87 22.33 -1.98
N THR A 39 6.94 23.20 -1.60
CA THR A 39 7.22 24.49 -0.96
C THR A 39 6.58 24.52 0.42
N PRO A 40 7.35 24.47 1.51
CA PRO A 40 6.83 24.58 2.87
C PRO A 40 6.08 25.90 3.09
N GLN A 41 4.97 25.85 3.82
CA GLN A 41 4.23 27.01 4.27
C GLN A 41 4.20 27.07 5.81
N LYS A 42 3.76 28.20 6.36
CA LYS A 42 3.66 28.39 7.82
C LYS A 42 2.34 27.85 8.36
N GLY A 43 2.43 27.09 9.45
CA GLY A 43 1.29 26.60 10.21
C GLY A 43 0.84 25.21 9.80
N SER A 44 -0.38 24.84 10.21
CA SER A 44 -0.97 23.53 9.96
C SER A 44 -2.48 23.63 9.78
N PHE A 45 -3.04 22.66 9.06
CA PHE A 45 -4.48 22.45 8.96
C PHE A 45 -4.90 21.37 9.97
N LYS A 46 -5.82 21.71 10.89
CA LYS A 46 -6.36 20.75 11.87
C LYS A 46 -7.62 20.09 11.33
N LEU A 47 -7.66 18.76 11.36
CA LEU A 47 -8.85 17.99 11.05
C LEU A 47 -9.76 17.95 12.28
N THR A 48 -11.05 18.19 12.07
CA THR A 48 -12.07 18.19 13.12
C THR A 48 -13.26 17.34 12.71
N ASN A 49 -13.99 16.83 13.70
CA ASN A 49 -15.23 16.10 13.46
C ASN A 49 -16.26 17.02 12.77
N GLY A 50 -16.95 16.52 11.74
CA GLY A 50 -17.91 17.30 10.96
C GLY A 50 -17.28 18.23 9.92
N LEU A 51 -15.95 18.20 9.73
CA LEU A 51 -15.28 19.00 8.72
C LEU A 51 -15.82 18.66 7.31
N PRO A 52 -16.21 19.68 6.52
CA PRO A 52 -16.66 19.48 5.14
C PRO A 52 -15.56 18.96 4.21
N VAL A 53 -15.90 17.97 3.41
CA VAL A 53 -15.15 17.50 2.25
C VAL A 53 -15.96 17.86 1.01
N VAL A 54 -15.52 18.91 0.33
CA VAL A 54 -16.21 19.49 -0.83
C VAL A 54 -15.70 18.81 -2.10
N VAL A 55 -16.53 17.95 -2.69
CA VAL A 55 -16.20 17.21 -3.92
C VAL A 55 -16.90 17.89 -5.09
N GLN A 56 -16.11 18.50 -5.99
CA GLN A 56 -16.62 19.33 -7.10
C GLN A 56 -16.57 18.63 -8.45
N CYS A 57 -16.09 17.39 -8.51
CA CYS A 57 -16.01 16.61 -9.73
C CYS A 57 -16.24 15.10 -9.48
N PRO A 58 -16.92 14.39 -10.40
CA PRO A 58 -17.18 12.95 -10.25
C PRO A 58 -15.90 12.10 -10.14
N GLU A 59 -14.82 12.49 -10.82
CA GLU A 59 -13.55 11.75 -10.85
C GLU A 59 -12.90 11.64 -9.46
N ALA A 60 -13.22 12.54 -8.53
CA ALA A 60 -12.70 12.53 -7.18
C ALA A 60 -13.58 11.76 -6.18
N GLN A 61 -14.82 11.42 -6.52
CA GLN A 61 -15.83 10.93 -5.57
C GLN A 61 -15.37 9.69 -4.82
N CYS A 62 -15.02 8.61 -5.53
CA CYS A 62 -14.58 7.36 -4.91
C CYS A 62 -13.31 7.53 -4.07
N VAL A 63 -12.40 8.41 -4.49
CA VAL A 63 -11.16 8.71 -3.77
C VAL A 63 -11.46 9.46 -2.46
N ALA A 64 -12.33 10.47 -2.52
CA ALA A 64 -12.78 11.22 -1.35
C ALA A 64 -13.53 10.32 -0.35
N ASP A 65 -14.42 9.45 -0.82
CA ASP A 65 -15.15 8.50 0.03
C ASP A 65 -14.21 7.51 0.74
N SER A 66 -13.19 7.04 0.03
CA SER A 66 -12.14 6.18 0.60
C SER A 66 -11.33 6.91 1.68
N PHE A 67 -10.97 8.17 1.42
CA PHE A 67 -10.27 9.04 2.38
C PHE A 67 -11.10 9.29 3.64
N ILE A 68 -12.39 9.59 3.47
CA ILE A 68 -13.34 9.81 4.59
C ILE A 68 -13.50 8.53 5.40
N THR A 69 -13.70 7.39 4.74
CA THR A 69 -13.80 6.08 5.40
C THR A 69 -12.55 5.79 6.23
N ARG A 70 -11.36 6.09 5.69
CA ARG A 70 -10.10 5.88 6.40
C ARG A 70 -9.98 6.76 7.63
N LEU A 71 -10.33 8.04 7.54
CA LEU A 71 -10.33 8.95 8.69
C LEU A 71 -11.39 8.58 9.72
N LYS A 72 -12.56 8.10 9.31
CA LYS A 72 -13.57 7.58 10.23
C LYS A 72 -13.03 6.40 11.03
N GLN A 73 -12.31 5.48 10.37
CA GLN A 73 -11.72 4.31 11.02
C GLN A 73 -10.60 4.69 12.00
N CYS A 74 -9.63 5.51 11.58
CA CYS A 74 -8.42 5.77 12.37
C CYS A 74 -8.59 6.92 13.37
N ALA A 75 -9.35 7.95 13.00
CA ALA A 75 -9.50 9.20 13.77
C ALA A 75 -10.87 9.33 14.46
N LEU A 76 -11.81 8.42 14.22
CA LEU A 76 -13.21 8.50 14.68
C LEU A 76 -13.91 9.80 14.23
N MET A 77 -13.46 10.37 13.11
CA MET A 77 -14.01 11.61 12.55
C MET A 77 -15.10 11.30 11.53
N ASN A 78 -16.29 11.86 11.74
CA ASN A 78 -17.38 11.84 10.77
C ASN A 78 -17.29 13.11 9.93
N LEU A 79 -16.57 13.03 8.82
CA LEU A 79 -16.50 14.10 7.83
C LEU A 79 -17.81 14.18 7.02
N LYS A 80 -18.16 15.36 6.53
CA LYS A 80 -19.40 15.59 5.77
C LYS A 80 -19.06 15.83 4.31
N VAL A 81 -19.60 15.01 3.41
CA VAL A 81 -19.47 15.23 1.97
C VAL A 81 -20.42 16.35 1.56
N GLU A 82 -19.89 17.36 0.87
CA GLU A 82 -20.65 18.49 0.33
C GLU A 82 -20.26 18.73 -1.14
N THR A 83 -21.14 19.35 -1.92
CA THR A 83 -20.85 19.71 -3.33
C THR A 83 -20.42 21.17 -3.47
N LYS A 84 -20.67 22.00 -2.46
CA LYS A 84 -20.30 23.41 -2.41
C LYS A 84 -19.77 23.74 -1.03
N GLY A 85 -18.66 24.48 -0.96
CA GLY A 85 -18.12 24.96 0.30
C GLY A 85 -18.86 26.16 0.84
N THR A 86 -18.76 26.36 2.14
CA THR A 86 -19.23 27.58 2.81
C THR A 86 -18.08 28.59 2.92
N PRO A 87 -18.20 29.81 2.37
CA PRO A 87 -17.15 30.81 2.44
C PRO A 87 -16.66 31.07 3.88
N GLY A 88 -15.35 31.10 4.06
CA GLY A 88 -14.72 31.36 5.36
C GLY A 88 -14.73 30.18 6.35
N GLN A 89 -15.36 29.05 6.02
CA GLN A 89 -15.28 27.84 6.83
C GLN A 89 -14.14 26.91 6.39
N PRO A 90 -13.47 26.23 7.33
CA PRO A 90 -12.48 25.22 6.99
C PRO A 90 -13.09 24.05 6.23
N ALA A 91 -12.42 23.61 5.16
CA ALA A 91 -12.86 22.48 4.35
C ALA A 91 -11.70 21.85 3.57
N ILE A 92 -11.94 20.63 3.07
CA ILE A 92 -11.07 19.92 2.13
C ILE A 92 -11.75 19.94 0.76
N TYR A 93 -11.10 20.52 -0.25
CA TYR A 93 -11.65 20.65 -1.58
C TYR A 93 -11.00 19.65 -2.53
N PHE A 94 -11.81 18.91 -3.27
CA PHE A 94 -11.39 18.10 -4.42
C PHE A 94 -11.92 18.78 -5.69
N GLN A 95 -11.01 19.29 -6.51
CA GLN A 95 -11.36 20.11 -7.67
C GLN A 95 -10.67 19.59 -8.93
N LYS A 96 -11.41 19.47 -10.03
CA LYS A 96 -10.81 19.12 -11.31
C LYS A 96 -9.95 20.27 -11.82
N GLN A 97 -8.76 19.95 -12.33
CA GLN A 97 -7.94 20.89 -13.09
C GLN A 97 -7.47 20.21 -14.37
N GLU A 98 -7.94 20.73 -15.50
CA GLU A 98 -7.54 20.26 -16.83
C GLU A 98 -6.07 20.60 -17.13
N GLY A 99 -5.47 19.84 -18.04
CA GLY A 99 -4.08 20.05 -18.48
C GLY A 99 -3.01 19.48 -17.53
N LEU A 100 -3.38 18.88 -16.40
CA LEU A 100 -2.46 18.09 -15.58
C LEU A 100 -2.23 16.70 -16.18
N HIS A 101 -1.03 16.16 -16.00
CA HIS A 101 -0.71 14.78 -16.33
C HIS A 101 -1.75 13.81 -15.71
N LYS A 102 -2.02 12.68 -16.38
CA LYS A 102 -3.06 11.72 -15.97
C LYS A 102 -2.96 11.32 -14.50
N GLU A 103 -1.75 11.06 -14.04
CA GLU A 103 -1.43 10.68 -12.66
C GLU A 103 -0.88 11.85 -11.82
N GLY A 104 -0.86 13.06 -12.37
CA GLY A 104 -0.34 14.26 -11.72
C GLY A 104 -1.38 14.96 -10.84
N TYR A 105 -0.93 15.68 -9.83
CA TYR A 105 -1.78 16.43 -8.92
C TYR A 105 -1.08 17.70 -8.40
N LYS A 106 -1.91 18.63 -7.91
CA LYS A 106 -1.49 19.74 -7.06
C LYS A 106 -2.17 19.65 -5.70
N LEU A 107 -1.43 19.85 -4.63
CA LEU A 107 -1.92 19.82 -3.26
C LEU A 107 -1.51 21.11 -2.55
N SER A 108 -2.50 21.88 -2.12
CA SER A 108 -2.33 23.10 -1.31
C SER A 108 -2.91 22.87 0.08
N VAL A 109 -2.10 23.08 1.10
CA VAL A 109 -2.50 22.99 2.52
C VAL A 109 -2.20 24.32 3.17
N SER A 110 -3.23 24.95 3.73
CA SER A 110 -3.13 26.18 4.52
C SER A 110 -3.77 25.97 5.89
N ASN A 111 -3.66 26.94 6.80
CA ASN A 111 -4.39 26.89 8.07
C ASN A 111 -5.93 27.03 7.93
N LYS A 112 -6.44 27.35 6.73
CA LYS A 112 -7.87 27.53 6.45
C LYS A 112 -8.48 26.41 5.64
N GLN A 113 -7.75 25.81 4.70
CA GLN A 113 -8.29 24.77 3.83
C GLN A 113 -7.20 23.88 3.25
N ILE A 114 -7.62 22.69 2.81
CA ILE A 114 -6.86 21.81 1.94
C ILE A 114 -7.50 21.85 0.55
N THR A 115 -6.71 21.89 -0.51
CA THR A 115 -7.18 21.83 -1.88
C THR A 115 -6.36 20.80 -2.66
N VAL A 116 -7.05 19.78 -3.16
CA VAL A 116 -6.53 18.74 -4.03
C VAL A 116 -7.02 19.01 -5.44
N LYS A 117 -6.09 19.12 -6.40
CA LYS A 117 -6.40 19.28 -7.82
C LYS A 117 -5.77 18.19 -8.66
N ALA A 118 -6.56 17.59 -9.56
CA ALA A 118 -6.09 16.61 -10.52
C ALA A 118 -6.99 16.63 -11.78
N SER A 119 -6.49 16.07 -12.88
CA SER A 119 -7.27 15.90 -14.12
C SER A 119 -8.07 14.60 -14.14
N THR A 120 -7.58 13.54 -13.48
CA THR A 120 -8.22 12.23 -13.43
C THR A 120 -8.22 11.64 -12.01
N ALA A 121 -8.99 10.56 -11.82
CA ALA A 121 -9.07 9.82 -10.56
C ALA A 121 -7.70 9.35 -10.03
N ASN A 122 -6.76 8.95 -10.92
CA ASN A 122 -5.42 8.53 -10.53
C ASN A 122 -4.65 9.67 -9.82
N GLY A 123 -4.72 10.88 -10.34
CA GLY A 123 -4.07 12.05 -9.73
C GLY A 123 -4.65 12.36 -8.35
N PHE A 124 -5.98 12.33 -8.21
CA PHE A 124 -6.64 12.49 -6.90
C PHE A 124 -6.19 11.41 -5.91
N PHE A 125 -6.12 10.15 -6.38
CA PHE A 125 -5.68 9.03 -5.56
C PHE A 125 -4.26 9.23 -5.04
N TYR A 126 -3.30 9.60 -5.90
CA TYR A 126 -1.92 9.84 -5.48
C TYR A 126 -1.75 11.06 -4.58
N ALA A 127 -2.56 12.11 -4.78
CA ALA A 127 -2.61 13.22 -3.85
C ALA A 127 -3.05 12.79 -2.45
N VAL A 128 -4.03 11.89 -2.36
CA VAL A 128 -4.47 11.30 -1.08
C VAL A 128 -3.39 10.44 -0.45
N GLN A 129 -2.58 9.70 -1.22
CA GLN A 129 -1.42 8.99 -0.66
C GLN A 129 -0.42 9.97 -0.02
N THR A 130 -0.18 11.12 -0.65
CA THR A 130 0.63 12.19 -0.05
C THR A 130 -0.01 12.76 1.21
N LEU A 131 -1.32 13.01 1.21
CA LEU A 131 -2.05 13.45 2.41
C LEU A 131 -1.91 12.44 3.57
N TYR A 132 -1.96 11.13 3.31
CA TYR A 132 -1.73 10.13 4.34
C TYR A 132 -0.31 10.22 4.93
N GLN A 133 0.71 10.47 4.13
CA GLN A 133 2.07 10.62 4.65
C GLN A 133 2.28 11.93 5.42
N LEU A 134 1.53 12.99 5.09
CA LEU A 134 1.54 14.24 5.85
C LEU A 134 0.72 14.18 7.15
N LEU A 135 -0.16 13.20 7.29
CA LEU A 135 -0.91 12.92 8.51
C LEU A 135 -0.06 12.14 9.52
N PRO A 136 -0.45 12.13 10.81
CA PRO A 136 0.20 11.28 11.80
C PRO A 136 0.23 9.80 11.36
N PRO A 137 1.30 9.03 11.65
CA PRO A 137 1.43 7.62 11.25
C PRO A 137 0.28 6.71 11.72
N ALA A 138 -0.50 7.15 12.71
CA ALA A 138 -1.75 6.51 13.13
C ALA A 138 -2.74 6.30 11.98
N ILE A 139 -2.65 7.08 10.89
CA ILE A 139 -3.46 6.89 9.68
C ILE A 139 -3.23 5.54 9.00
N TYR A 140 -2.15 4.82 9.32
CA TYR A 140 -1.84 3.48 8.79
C TYR A 140 -2.24 2.33 9.74
N LYS A 141 -2.71 2.65 10.95
CA LYS A 141 -3.20 1.63 11.91
C LYS A 141 -4.54 1.04 11.48
N ARG A 142 -4.83 -0.18 11.95
CA ARG A 142 -6.15 -0.80 11.76
C ARG A 142 -7.20 -0.27 12.73
N ASP A 143 -6.74 0.04 13.94
CA ASP A 143 -7.60 0.49 15.04
C ASP A 143 -7.57 2.02 15.19
N ALA A 144 -8.62 2.54 15.82
CA ALA A 144 -8.73 3.95 16.14
C ALA A 144 -7.63 4.40 17.10
N THR A 145 -7.23 5.67 17.01
CA THR A 145 -6.29 6.30 17.95
C THR A 145 -6.96 7.51 18.63
N PRO A 146 -7.73 7.30 19.71
CA PRO A 146 -8.41 8.38 20.43
C PRO A 146 -7.43 9.40 21.04
N GLY A 147 -7.85 10.66 21.12
CA GLY A 147 -7.07 11.72 21.77
C GLY A 147 -5.87 12.24 20.97
N LEU A 148 -5.54 11.66 19.81
CA LEU A 148 -4.52 12.18 18.91
C LEU A 148 -5.02 13.46 18.21
N THR A 149 -4.18 14.49 18.15
CA THR A 149 -4.44 15.65 17.30
C THR A 149 -4.11 15.30 15.86
N TRP A 150 -5.10 15.36 14.98
CA TRP A 150 -4.93 15.11 13.56
C TRP A 150 -4.73 16.43 12.84
N SER A 151 -3.53 16.64 12.32
CA SER A 151 -3.17 17.85 11.59
C SER A 151 -2.22 17.54 10.44
N ILE A 152 -2.21 18.42 9.45
CA ILE A 152 -1.37 18.35 8.25
C ILE A 152 -0.56 19.66 8.19
N PRO A 153 0.78 19.61 8.05
CA PRO A 153 1.60 20.81 7.91
C PRO A 153 1.23 21.58 6.63
N ALA A 154 1.24 22.91 6.69
CA ALA A 154 0.90 23.77 5.56
C ALA A 154 1.96 23.67 4.46
N VAL A 155 1.57 23.38 3.22
CA VAL A 155 2.51 23.09 2.13
C VAL A 155 1.85 23.29 0.76
N GLU A 156 2.66 23.64 -0.24
CA GLU A 156 2.29 23.55 -1.65
C GLU A 156 3.09 22.43 -2.32
N ILE A 157 2.40 21.51 -2.99
CA ILE A 157 3.00 20.37 -3.69
C ILE A 157 2.47 20.31 -5.12
N GLU A 158 3.38 20.14 -6.06
CA GLU A 158 3.08 19.78 -7.45
C GLU A 158 3.85 18.52 -7.79
N ASP A 159 3.16 17.49 -8.26
CA ASP A 159 3.77 16.18 -8.37
C ASP A 159 3.15 15.37 -9.51
N GLU A 160 3.99 14.57 -10.16
CA GLU A 160 3.62 13.65 -11.23
C GLU A 160 4.68 12.55 -11.35
N PRO A 161 4.31 11.35 -11.80
CA PRO A 161 5.28 10.27 -11.88
C PRO A 161 6.24 10.47 -13.06
N ARG A 162 7.55 10.28 -12.80
CA ARG A 162 8.57 10.23 -13.86
C ARG A 162 8.35 9.09 -14.86
N PHE A 163 7.88 7.94 -14.39
CA PHE A 163 7.66 6.75 -15.21
C PHE A 163 6.21 6.30 -15.13
N ALA A 164 5.61 5.99 -16.29
CA ALA A 164 4.22 5.52 -16.36
C ALA A 164 4.03 4.10 -15.80
N TYR A 165 5.05 3.25 -15.86
CA TYR A 165 5.03 1.90 -15.30
C TYR A 165 5.87 1.85 -14.03
N ARG A 166 5.24 1.59 -12.89
CA ARG A 166 5.89 1.48 -11.57
C ARG A 166 5.42 0.19 -10.92
N GLY A 167 6.13 -0.90 -11.26
CA GLY A 167 5.74 -2.25 -10.90
C GLY A 167 6.60 -2.87 -9.82
N LEU A 168 5.99 -3.78 -9.07
CA LEU A 168 6.70 -4.73 -8.20
C LEU A 168 6.14 -6.13 -8.43
N MET A 169 7.04 -7.11 -8.50
CA MET A 169 6.68 -8.51 -8.67
C MET A 169 6.62 -9.21 -7.30
N LEU A 170 5.62 -10.09 -7.11
CA LEU A 170 5.58 -11.03 -5.99
C LEU A 170 5.57 -12.46 -6.51
N ASP A 171 6.58 -13.23 -6.09
CA ASP A 171 6.63 -14.68 -6.29
C ASP A 171 5.83 -15.35 -5.17
N VAL A 172 4.75 -16.03 -5.58
CA VAL A 172 3.91 -16.83 -4.69
C VAL A 172 4.01 -18.34 -4.99
N CYS A 173 4.87 -18.71 -5.94
CA CYS A 173 5.11 -20.08 -6.38
C CYS A 173 6.07 -20.78 -5.44
N ARG A 174 7.21 -20.14 -5.17
CA ARG A 174 8.23 -20.72 -4.29
C ARG A 174 7.68 -20.83 -2.86
N HIS A 175 7.01 -19.77 -2.38
CA HIS A 175 6.26 -19.78 -1.13
C HIS A 175 4.89 -19.11 -1.28
N PHE A 176 3.83 -19.86 -0.95
CA PHE A 176 2.46 -19.38 -1.10
C PHE A 176 2.15 -18.26 -0.11
N SER A 177 1.58 -17.17 -0.61
CA SER A 177 1.13 -16.03 0.19
C SER A 177 -0.40 -16.02 0.31
N PRO A 178 -0.99 -16.10 1.52
CA PRO A 178 -2.44 -16.05 1.70
C PRO A 178 -3.06 -14.75 1.15
N VAL A 179 -4.35 -14.78 0.76
CA VAL A 179 -5.09 -13.62 0.21
C VAL A 179 -4.93 -12.36 1.08
N GLY A 180 -5.02 -12.50 2.40
CA GLY A 180 -4.83 -11.36 3.32
C GLY A 180 -3.43 -10.75 3.30
N TYR A 181 -2.41 -11.49 2.87
CA TYR A 181 -1.07 -10.95 2.59
C TYR A 181 -1.07 -10.17 1.27
N ILE A 182 -1.71 -10.69 0.22
CA ILE A 182 -1.81 -10.03 -1.10
C ILE A 182 -2.47 -8.65 -0.96
N TYR A 183 -3.54 -8.53 -0.17
CA TYR A 183 -4.15 -7.21 0.11
C TYR A 183 -3.18 -6.23 0.78
N ARG A 184 -2.40 -6.69 1.76
CA ARG A 184 -1.38 -5.85 2.40
C ARG A 184 -0.27 -5.46 1.42
N PHE A 185 0.14 -6.36 0.54
CA PHE A 185 1.13 -6.09 -0.48
C PHE A 185 0.63 -4.99 -1.43
N ILE A 186 -0.61 -5.11 -1.91
CA ILE A 186 -1.28 -4.10 -2.75
C ILE A 186 -1.41 -2.75 -2.02
N ASP A 187 -1.73 -2.73 -0.73
CA ASP A 187 -1.73 -1.50 0.08
C ASP A 187 -0.35 -0.84 0.10
N MET A 188 0.72 -1.62 0.28
CA MET A 188 2.09 -1.10 0.26
C MET A 188 2.46 -0.50 -1.10
N LEU A 189 2.07 -1.12 -2.20
CA LEU A 189 2.24 -0.55 -3.54
C LEU A 189 1.55 0.81 -3.65
N ALA A 190 0.30 0.89 -3.20
CA ALA A 190 -0.49 2.11 -3.24
C ALA A 190 0.15 3.25 -2.43
N TYR A 191 0.61 2.98 -1.19
CA TYR A 191 1.28 3.98 -0.35
C TYR A 191 2.54 4.55 -1.00
N HIS A 192 3.25 3.74 -1.80
CA HIS A 192 4.45 4.13 -2.52
C HIS A 192 4.17 4.60 -3.95
N LYS A 193 2.90 4.85 -4.28
CA LYS A 193 2.43 5.31 -5.61
C LYS A 193 2.83 4.36 -6.76
N MET A 194 3.06 3.08 -6.49
CA MET A 194 3.21 2.05 -7.53
C MET A 194 1.85 1.75 -8.16
N ASN A 195 1.85 1.36 -9.44
CA ASN A 195 0.63 1.18 -10.22
C ASN A 195 0.55 -0.16 -10.96
N VAL A 196 1.56 -1.02 -10.81
CA VAL A 196 1.53 -2.38 -11.35
C VAL A 196 1.92 -3.40 -10.28
N PHE A 197 1.09 -4.41 -10.14
CA PHE A 197 1.38 -5.62 -9.39
C PHE A 197 1.64 -6.75 -10.38
N HIS A 198 2.91 -7.14 -10.53
CA HIS A 198 3.27 -8.31 -11.32
C HIS A 198 3.17 -9.56 -10.44
N TRP A 199 2.30 -10.48 -10.80
CA TRP A 199 1.96 -11.64 -9.98
C TRP A 199 2.44 -12.92 -10.63
N HIS A 200 3.61 -13.38 -10.18
CA HIS A 200 4.24 -14.62 -10.62
C HIS A 200 3.53 -15.81 -9.97
N LEU A 201 2.70 -16.51 -10.75
CA LEU A 201 1.66 -17.45 -10.27
C LEU A 201 1.95 -18.93 -10.57
N THR A 202 2.95 -19.22 -11.40
CA THR A 202 3.35 -20.61 -11.72
C THR A 202 4.87 -20.76 -11.74
N ASP A 203 5.39 -21.84 -11.15
CA ASP A 203 6.80 -22.22 -11.26
C ASP A 203 6.99 -23.72 -10.99
N ASP A 204 8.22 -24.20 -10.94
CA ASP A 204 8.57 -25.61 -10.69
C ASP A 204 8.07 -26.12 -9.33
N GLN A 205 8.09 -25.26 -8.30
CA GLN A 205 7.73 -25.60 -6.92
C GLN A 205 6.25 -25.35 -6.59
N GLY A 206 5.47 -24.88 -7.56
CA GLY A 206 4.02 -24.99 -7.49
C GLY A 206 3.23 -24.09 -8.44
N TRP A 207 1.98 -24.49 -8.61
CA TRP A 207 0.98 -23.82 -9.45
C TRP A 207 -0.09 -23.17 -8.56
N ARG A 208 -0.30 -21.86 -8.70
CA ARG A 208 -1.10 -21.08 -7.73
C ARG A 208 -2.42 -20.55 -8.25
N ILE A 209 -2.77 -20.74 -9.52
CA ILE A 209 -3.99 -20.20 -10.13
C ILE A 209 -4.98 -21.30 -10.54
N GLU A 210 -6.22 -21.22 -10.08
CA GLU A 210 -7.25 -22.19 -10.46
C GLU A 210 -7.60 -22.11 -11.96
N ILE A 211 -7.40 -23.22 -12.67
CA ILE A 211 -7.86 -23.40 -14.05
C ILE A 211 -8.91 -24.51 -14.07
N LYS A 212 -10.19 -24.15 -14.13
CA LYS A 212 -11.33 -25.10 -14.04
C LYS A 212 -11.27 -26.24 -15.06
N LYS A 213 -10.71 -25.99 -16.25
CA LYS A 213 -10.54 -27.01 -17.30
C LYS A 213 -9.44 -28.03 -16.96
N TYR A 214 -8.48 -27.66 -16.12
CA TYR A 214 -7.31 -28.45 -15.79
C TYR A 214 -7.16 -28.60 -14.25
N PRO A 215 -8.08 -29.33 -13.60
CA PRO A 215 -8.14 -29.40 -12.13
C PRO A 215 -6.89 -30.00 -11.48
N LYS A 216 -6.16 -30.88 -12.19
CA LYS A 216 -4.93 -31.49 -11.65
C LYS A 216 -3.83 -30.46 -11.36
N LEU A 217 -3.85 -29.29 -12.02
CA LEU A 217 -2.93 -28.19 -11.69
C LEU A 217 -3.06 -27.74 -10.23
N ILE A 218 -4.25 -27.88 -9.65
CA ILE A 218 -4.49 -27.63 -8.24
C ILE A 218 -4.33 -28.91 -7.43
N GLU A 219 -4.98 -30.01 -7.82
CA GLU A 219 -4.97 -31.26 -7.04
C GLU A 219 -3.55 -31.83 -6.83
N ILE A 220 -2.64 -31.59 -7.78
CA ILE A 220 -1.25 -32.04 -7.79
C ILE A 220 -0.29 -30.85 -7.78
N GLY A 221 -0.37 -29.97 -8.78
CA GLY A 221 0.61 -28.90 -8.99
C GLY A 221 0.68 -27.85 -7.87
N SER A 222 -0.35 -27.72 -7.03
CA SER A 222 -0.34 -26.73 -5.94
C SER A 222 0.36 -27.19 -4.65
N LYS A 223 0.83 -28.43 -4.58
CA LYS A 223 1.44 -29.00 -3.38
C LYS A 223 2.78 -29.67 -3.67
N ARG A 224 3.71 -29.56 -2.73
CA ARG A 224 4.97 -30.30 -2.71
C ARG A 224 5.18 -30.92 -1.34
N PRO A 225 5.79 -32.12 -1.25
CA PRO A 225 5.87 -32.87 0.01
C PRO A 225 6.83 -32.26 1.04
N GLU A 226 7.83 -31.50 0.59
CA GLU A 226 8.85 -30.89 1.44
C GLU A 226 9.53 -29.73 0.72
N THR A 227 10.33 -28.96 1.46
CA THR A 227 11.11 -27.84 0.95
C THR A 227 12.58 -27.98 1.36
N LEU A 228 13.48 -27.75 0.41
CA LEU A 228 14.92 -27.67 0.65
C LEU A 228 15.24 -26.59 1.71
N ILE A 229 16.00 -26.98 2.74
CA ILE A 229 16.50 -26.08 3.78
C ILE A 229 17.74 -25.36 3.25
N GLY A 230 17.70 -24.02 3.28
CA GLY A 230 18.81 -23.17 2.91
C GLY A 230 19.04 -23.07 1.41
N TYR A 231 20.28 -22.73 1.04
CA TYR A 231 20.68 -22.59 -0.35
C TYR A 231 21.05 -23.96 -0.98
N TYR A 232 20.84 -24.11 -2.29
CA TYR A 232 21.01 -25.38 -3.02
C TYR A 232 22.36 -26.06 -2.79
N PHE A 233 23.43 -25.27 -2.66
CA PHE A 233 24.81 -25.75 -2.50
C PHE A 233 25.31 -25.70 -1.05
N GLU A 234 24.44 -25.45 -0.09
CA GLU A 234 24.82 -25.26 1.32
C GLU A 234 25.08 -26.59 2.05
N ASN A 235 24.25 -27.61 1.81
CA ASN A 235 24.31 -28.89 2.53
C ASN A 235 24.50 -30.08 1.58
N TYR A 236 25.34 -31.04 1.96
CA TYR A 236 25.52 -32.31 1.25
C TYR A 236 25.55 -33.52 2.21
N PRO A 237 24.61 -34.47 2.12
CA PRO A 237 23.43 -34.46 1.24
C PRO A 237 22.51 -33.27 1.53
N GLN A 238 21.69 -32.88 0.55
CA GLN A 238 20.70 -31.81 0.73
C GLN A 238 19.75 -32.15 1.88
N LEU A 239 19.40 -31.14 2.68
CA LEU A 239 18.50 -31.27 3.82
C LEU A 239 17.12 -30.69 3.46
N PHE A 240 16.07 -31.41 3.83
CA PHE A 240 14.69 -31.01 3.59
C PHE A 240 13.93 -30.90 4.92
N ASP A 241 12.91 -30.04 4.96
CA ASP A 241 12.12 -29.81 6.16
C ASP A 241 11.09 -30.90 6.45
N GLY A 242 10.83 -31.80 5.51
CA GLY A 242 9.83 -32.87 5.60
C GLY A 242 8.40 -32.37 5.75
N LYS A 243 8.11 -31.13 5.37
CA LYS A 243 6.80 -30.48 5.56
C LYS A 243 6.11 -30.20 4.24
N GLU A 244 4.89 -30.72 4.09
CA GLU A 244 4.08 -30.41 2.92
C GLU A 244 3.81 -28.90 2.85
N HIS A 245 4.13 -28.30 1.70
CA HIS A 245 3.82 -26.91 1.38
C HIS A 245 2.78 -26.87 0.27
N GLN A 246 1.68 -26.16 0.51
CA GLN A 246 0.55 -26.09 -0.41
C GLN A 246 -0.13 -24.72 -0.44
N GLY A 247 -0.96 -24.50 -1.46
CA GLY A 247 -1.84 -23.33 -1.55
C GLY A 247 -2.04 -22.85 -2.99
N TYR A 248 -3.20 -22.26 -3.25
CA TYR A 248 -3.58 -21.66 -4.52
C TYR A 248 -4.67 -20.61 -4.32
N TYR A 249 -4.97 -19.84 -5.35
CA TYR A 249 -6.07 -18.88 -5.40
C TYR A 249 -7.18 -19.40 -6.31
N THR A 250 -8.41 -19.40 -5.79
CA THR A 250 -9.59 -19.67 -6.61
C THR A 250 -9.82 -18.52 -7.59
N GLN A 251 -10.56 -18.77 -8.67
CA GLN A 251 -10.91 -17.70 -9.61
C GLN A 251 -11.70 -16.57 -8.95
N GLU A 252 -12.53 -16.86 -7.95
CA GLU A 252 -13.26 -15.83 -7.21
C GLU A 252 -12.33 -14.98 -6.34
N GLN A 253 -11.37 -15.60 -5.63
CA GLN A 253 -10.36 -14.86 -4.88
C GLN A 253 -9.51 -13.97 -5.79
N ILE A 254 -9.16 -14.44 -6.99
CA ILE A 254 -8.41 -13.63 -7.97
C ILE A 254 -9.25 -12.43 -8.43
N LYS A 255 -10.54 -12.60 -8.73
CA LYS A 255 -11.43 -11.48 -9.08
C LYS A 255 -11.50 -10.44 -7.97
N GLU A 256 -11.62 -10.88 -6.72
CA GLU A 256 -11.61 -9.98 -5.55
C GLU A 256 -10.29 -9.22 -5.44
N ILE A 257 -9.15 -9.90 -5.62
CA ILE A 257 -7.82 -9.29 -5.60
C ILE A 257 -7.66 -8.27 -6.73
N VAL A 258 -8.09 -8.59 -7.95
CA VAL A 258 -8.04 -7.68 -9.09
C VAL A 258 -8.93 -6.46 -8.85
N ALA A 259 -10.15 -6.65 -8.34
CA ALA A 259 -11.04 -5.54 -7.99
C ALA A 259 -10.46 -4.65 -6.88
N TYR A 260 -9.84 -5.28 -5.87
CA TYR A 260 -9.17 -4.56 -4.79
C TYR A 260 -7.98 -3.74 -5.29
N ALA A 261 -7.12 -4.30 -6.15
CA ALA A 261 -6.03 -3.58 -6.80
C ALA A 261 -6.55 -2.42 -7.67
N ALA A 262 -7.60 -2.65 -8.44
CA ALA A 262 -8.21 -1.63 -9.28
C ALA A 262 -8.78 -0.45 -8.47
N SER A 263 -9.35 -0.71 -7.28
CA SER A 263 -9.80 0.35 -6.36
C SER A 263 -8.67 1.27 -5.88
N LYS A 264 -7.41 0.83 -6.05
CA LYS A 264 -6.19 1.58 -5.74
C LYS A 264 -5.41 2.00 -6.98
N HIS A 265 -6.05 1.96 -8.15
CA HIS A 265 -5.43 2.27 -9.44
C HIS A 265 -4.20 1.42 -9.76
N ILE A 266 -4.16 0.17 -9.27
CA ILE A 266 -3.09 -0.79 -9.54
C ILE A 266 -3.59 -1.82 -10.55
N THR A 267 -2.83 -1.98 -11.63
CA THR A 267 -3.05 -3.05 -12.63
C THR A 267 -2.38 -4.33 -12.16
N VAL A 268 -3.10 -5.44 -12.19
CA VAL A 268 -2.54 -6.77 -11.91
C VAL A 268 -2.12 -7.42 -13.23
N ILE A 269 -0.85 -7.77 -13.36
CA ILE A 269 -0.33 -8.55 -14.49
C ILE A 269 -0.06 -9.96 -13.97
N PRO A 270 -0.88 -10.97 -14.36
CA PRO A 270 -0.59 -12.36 -14.01
C PRO A 270 0.51 -12.90 -14.92
N GLU A 271 1.37 -13.75 -14.36
CA GLU A 271 2.37 -14.50 -15.11
C GLU A 271 2.11 -16.00 -15.00
N ILE A 272 2.02 -16.64 -16.17
CA ILE A 272 2.11 -18.09 -16.35
C ILE A 272 3.40 -18.31 -17.12
N GLU A 273 4.41 -18.86 -16.45
CA GLU A 273 5.75 -18.96 -16.99
C GLU A 273 5.88 -20.12 -17.99
N MET A 274 6.60 -19.87 -19.09
CA MET A 274 6.80 -20.84 -20.17
C MET A 274 7.99 -20.45 -21.07
N PRO A 275 8.68 -21.40 -21.73
CA PRO A 275 8.47 -22.86 -21.67
C PRO A 275 9.16 -23.55 -20.47
N GLY A 276 10.07 -22.85 -19.79
CA GLY A 276 10.70 -23.31 -18.54
C GLY A 276 9.79 -23.19 -17.33
N HIS A 277 10.34 -23.43 -16.13
CA HIS A 277 9.61 -23.31 -14.86
C HIS A 277 8.28 -24.07 -14.84
N ALA A 278 8.30 -25.30 -15.35
CA ALA A 278 7.13 -26.05 -15.77
C ALA A 278 6.82 -27.27 -14.88
N LEU A 279 7.70 -27.66 -13.94
CA LEU A 279 7.56 -28.95 -13.24
C LEU A 279 6.22 -29.13 -12.51
N ALA A 280 5.63 -28.08 -11.93
CA ALA A 280 4.32 -28.18 -11.32
C ALA A 280 3.21 -28.53 -12.33
N ALA A 281 3.30 -27.98 -13.54
CA ALA A 281 2.39 -28.30 -14.63
C ALA A 281 2.65 -29.71 -15.20
N LEU A 282 3.92 -30.09 -15.39
CA LEU A 282 4.30 -31.41 -15.89
C LEU A 282 3.95 -32.54 -14.90
N ALA A 283 4.07 -32.31 -13.60
CA ALA A 283 3.60 -33.24 -12.57
C ALA A 283 2.08 -33.44 -12.61
N SER A 284 1.34 -32.40 -13.00
CA SER A 284 -0.11 -32.45 -13.12
C SER A 284 -0.59 -33.10 -14.42
N TYR A 285 0.12 -32.84 -15.52
CA TYR A 285 -0.17 -33.29 -16.88
C TYR A 285 1.13 -33.65 -17.62
N PRO A 286 1.68 -34.87 -17.42
CA PRO A 286 2.93 -35.31 -18.03
C PRO A 286 2.94 -35.26 -19.56
N GLU A 287 1.77 -35.35 -20.21
CA GLU A 287 1.59 -35.27 -21.65
C GLU A 287 1.99 -33.92 -22.28
N LEU A 288 2.27 -32.91 -21.45
CA LEU A 288 2.80 -31.60 -21.84
C LEU A 288 4.34 -31.59 -21.96
N SER A 289 5.01 -32.63 -21.48
CA SER A 289 6.47 -32.79 -21.57
C SER A 289 6.88 -33.51 -22.86
N CYS A 290 8.18 -33.49 -23.18
CA CYS A 290 8.71 -34.27 -24.30
C CYS A 290 8.89 -35.76 -23.97
N ARG A 291 8.65 -36.17 -22.72
CA ARG A 291 8.71 -37.56 -22.26
C ARG A 291 7.44 -37.89 -21.48
N PRO A 292 6.30 -38.05 -22.18
CA PRO A 292 4.98 -38.16 -21.54
C PRO A 292 4.80 -39.44 -20.69
N ASP A 293 5.69 -40.41 -20.86
CA ASP A 293 5.81 -41.64 -20.07
C ASP A 293 6.59 -41.47 -18.75
N THR A 294 7.21 -40.30 -18.54
CA THR A 294 7.95 -39.99 -17.30
C THR A 294 7.00 -39.52 -16.20
N THR A 295 7.21 -40.03 -14.99
CA THR A 295 6.56 -39.50 -13.78
C THR A 295 7.31 -38.28 -13.27
N TYR A 296 6.66 -37.12 -13.28
CA TYR A 296 7.19 -35.86 -12.75
C TYR A 296 6.67 -35.61 -11.34
N GLY A 297 7.48 -34.94 -10.51
CA GLY A 297 7.08 -34.41 -9.21
C GLY A 297 7.17 -32.88 -9.20
N VAL A 298 6.30 -32.23 -8.41
CA VAL A 298 6.46 -30.81 -8.09
C VAL A 298 7.78 -30.64 -7.36
N SER A 299 8.61 -29.68 -7.79
CA SER A 299 9.98 -29.57 -7.29
C SER A 299 10.01 -29.20 -5.81
N THR A 300 10.86 -29.89 -5.05
CA THR A 300 11.13 -29.62 -3.63
C THR A 300 12.38 -28.76 -3.42
N LYS A 301 13.08 -28.41 -4.51
CA LYS A 301 14.37 -27.72 -4.50
C LYS A 301 14.37 -26.47 -5.39
N TRP A 302 15.37 -25.63 -5.18
CA TRP A 302 15.60 -24.41 -5.97
C TRP A 302 16.46 -24.71 -7.20
N GLY A 303 16.45 -23.82 -8.19
CA GLY A 303 17.36 -23.86 -9.33
C GLY A 303 16.66 -23.82 -10.68
N ILE A 304 17.39 -24.25 -11.71
CA ILE A 304 16.93 -24.33 -13.09
C ILE A 304 16.79 -25.81 -13.45
N PHE A 305 15.67 -26.17 -14.06
CA PHE A 305 15.29 -27.54 -14.38
C PHE A 305 15.28 -27.74 -15.90
N ASN A 306 15.66 -28.95 -16.33
CA ASN A 306 15.67 -29.31 -17.75
C ASN A 306 14.30 -29.79 -18.22
N GLU A 307 13.41 -30.10 -17.28
CA GLU A 307 12.04 -30.54 -17.52
C GLU A 307 11.17 -29.34 -17.89
N VAL A 308 11.06 -29.10 -19.20
CA VAL A 308 10.32 -27.97 -19.79
C VAL A 308 9.11 -28.46 -20.59
N PHE A 309 8.20 -27.56 -20.91
CA PHE A 309 7.10 -27.84 -21.85
C PHE A 309 7.65 -28.27 -23.22
N CYS A 310 7.01 -29.25 -23.86
CA CYS A 310 7.33 -29.66 -25.22
C CYS A 310 6.53 -28.84 -26.23
N PRO A 311 7.19 -28.04 -27.09
CA PRO A 311 6.52 -27.44 -28.23
C PRO A 311 6.01 -28.55 -29.16
N LYS A 312 4.74 -28.48 -29.57
CA LYS A 312 4.13 -29.39 -30.53
C LYS A 312 4.02 -28.74 -31.89
#